data_AF-A0AAU0NVS6-F1
#
_entry.id   AF-A0AAU0NVS6-F1
#
_cell.length_a   1.000
_cell.length_b   1.000
_cell.length_c   1.000
_cell.angle_alpha   90.00
_cell.angle_beta   90.00
_cell.angle_gamma   90.00
#
_symmetry.space_group_name_H-M   'P 1'
#
loop_
_entity.id
_entity.type
_entity.pdbx_description
1 polymer ?
#
loop_
_entity_poly.entity_id
_entity_poly.type
_entity_poly.pdbx_seq_one_letter_code
_entity_poly.pdbx_strand_id
1 'polypeptide(L)'
;MNKFKSLMSKIVIVFAMALIVGVLGSSNVYAANIGDVLSSPEDGWKRIEDSNVNIQYLGGVWECKESSDSANYFHTAGRNDKNEVKFNFTGDKIRLIMPYHPEVTSSVSVIVDNVTKNFSLQYANKRMVLVYENEDISSQEHSCDIKFGGDGYAVMDAIDIDKNGEIKPYNKDLPIIKTILNVEPEKNKIKLNETVSANLTIDNIKDIAAEDVRIKYDNTKLQFLGATEVDGIKLVKNDAKDGELRLILASKGAANVVEAKKTLLKLNFKGIAAGDALVDVTKGRVSDGITMEKDLTDDQCGQATITIDNEALADVNKDGQFTLLDLGIDGRHYSEDPTTLTQYNTDIVVNKAIDDDDLTKIGEYMLTNPNYKF
;
A
#
# COMPACT_ATOMS: atom_id res chain seq x y z
N MET A 1 19.94 38.89 -44.31
CA MET A 1 18.98 37.80 -44.58
C MET A 1 19.60 36.40 -44.55
N ASN A 2 20.81 36.18 -45.09
CA ASN A 2 21.43 34.84 -45.18
C ASN A 2 21.94 34.27 -43.84
N LYS A 3 22.35 35.11 -42.88
CA LYS A 3 22.77 34.66 -41.53
C LYS A 3 21.60 34.15 -40.66
N PHE A 4 20.39 34.69 -40.87
CA PHE A 4 19.20 34.30 -40.09
C PHE A 4 18.64 32.95 -40.54
N LYS A 5 18.68 32.64 -41.86
CA LYS A 5 18.32 31.31 -42.40
C LYS A 5 19.28 30.21 -41.93
N SER A 6 20.57 30.51 -41.82
CA SER A 6 21.58 29.56 -41.32
C SER A 6 21.40 29.24 -39.83
N LEU A 7 21.00 30.23 -39.02
CA LEU A 7 20.73 30.04 -37.60
C LEU A 7 19.43 29.27 -37.36
N MET A 8 18.35 29.56 -38.10
CA MET A 8 17.09 28.81 -38.01
C MET A 8 17.23 27.35 -38.48
N SER A 9 18.02 27.07 -39.52
CA SER A 9 18.25 25.69 -39.98
C SER A 9 18.97 24.82 -38.93
N LYS A 10 19.88 25.39 -38.13
CA LYS A 10 20.58 24.67 -37.06
C LYS A 10 19.70 24.47 -35.82
N ILE A 11 18.86 25.43 -35.48
CA ILE A 11 17.92 25.32 -34.34
C ILE A 11 16.82 24.29 -34.63
N VAL A 12 16.32 24.21 -35.86
CA VAL A 12 15.31 23.22 -36.26
C VAL A 12 15.88 21.79 -36.24
N ILE A 13 17.15 21.58 -36.59
CA ILE A 13 17.80 20.26 -36.52
C ILE A 13 18.05 19.83 -35.06
N VAL A 14 18.42 20.76 -34.18
CA VAL A 14 18.61 20.47 -32.74
C VAL A 14 17.27 20.15 -32.06
N PHE A 15 16.18 20.85 -32.41
CA PHE A 15 14.84 20.52 -31.92
C PHE A 15 14.28 19.22 -32.53
N ALA A 16 14.59 18.91 -33.79
CA ALA A 16 14.19 17.64 -34.41
C ALA A 16 14.94 16.44 -33.81
N MET A 17 16.23 16.57 -33.46
CA MET A 17 16.96 15.54 -32.73
C MET A 17 16.49 15.39 -31.27
N ALA A 18 16.15 16.48 -30.59
CA ALA A 18 15.57 16.42 -29.24
C ALA A 18 14.18 15.75 -29.21
N LEU A 19 13.37 15.94 -30.26
CA LEU A 19 12.07 15.27 -30.39
C LEU A 19 12.21 13.76 -30.69
N ILE A 20 13.26 13.33 -31.39
CA ILE A 20 13.48 11.89 -31.66
C ILE A 20 14.02 11.16 -30.42
N VAL A 21 14.79 11.84 -29.56
CA VAL A 21 15.29 11.26 -28.29
C VAL A 21 14.20 11.24 -27.21
N GLY A 22 13.29 12.23 -27.18
CA GLY A 22 12.19 12.29 -26.21
C GLY A 22 11.06 11.27 -26.43
N VAL A 23 10.99 10.62 -27.59
CA VAL A 23 9.91 9.66 -27.96
C VAL A 23 10.35 8.19 -27.79
N LEU A 24 11.61 7.93 -27.41
CA LEU A 24 12.16 6.55 -27.31
C LEU A 24 12.37 6.03 -25.88
N GLY A 25 11.80 6.67 -24.85
CA GLY A 25 12.16 6.37 -23.46
C GLY A 25 11.04 6.23 -22.43
N SER A 26 9.76 6.26 -22.82
CA SER A 26 8.66 6.03 -21.88
C SER A 26 7.90 4.76 -22.27
N SER A 27 8.49 3.61 -21.96
CA SER A 27 7.68 2.41 -21.77
C SER A 27 6.82 2.67 -20.53
N ASN A 28 5.50 2.70 -20.70
CA ASN A 28 4.60 2.53 -19.56
C ASN A 28 4.89 1.13 -19.00
N VAL A 29 5.63 1.06 -17.89
CA VAL A 29 5.88 -0.18 -17.18
C VAL A 29 4.63 -0.42 -16.35
N TYR A 30 3.72 -1.24 -16.87
CA TYR A 30 2.62 -1.77 -16.07
C TYR A 30 3.20 -2.83 -15.12
N ALA A 31 2.73 -2.85 -13.87
CA ALA A 31 3.07 -3.93 -12.95
C ALA A 31 2.58 -5.28 -13.50
N ALA A 32 3.39 -6.32 -13.40
CA ALA A 32 3.07 -7.68 -13.82
C ALA A 32 1.95 -8.25 -12.95
N ASN A 33 1.03 -9.00 -13.56
CA ASN A 33 0.00 -9.72 -12.82
C ASN A 33 0.43 -11.17 -12.57
N ILE A 34 -0.24 -11.83 -11.62
CA ILE A 34 -0.09 -13.28 -11.43
C ILE A 34 -0.38 -14.00 -12.76
N GLY A 35 0.58 -14.82 -13.19
CA GLY A 35 0.56 -15.53 -14.47
C GLY A 35 1.38 -14.87 -15.59
N ASP A 36 1.85 -13.63 -15.41
CA ASP A 36 2.72 -12.95 -16.37
C ASP A 36 4.19 -13.39 -16.25
N VAL A 37 4.94 -13.24 -17.34
CA VAL A 37 6.40 -13.44 -17.32
C VAL A 37 7.02 -12.23 -16.64
N LEU A 38 7.80 -12.46 -15.59
CA LEU A 38 8.55 -11.44 -14.87
C LEU A 38 10.05 -11.77 -14.91
N SER A 39 10.70 -11.40 -16.02
CA SER A 39 12.11 -11.71 -16.28
C SER A 39 13.11 -10.91 -15.46
N SER A 40 12.68 -9.81 -14.85
CA SER A 40 13.49 -8.96 -13.98
C SER A 40 12.62 -8.39 -12.86
N PRO A 41 13.17 -8.13 -11.67
CA PRO A 41 12.42 -7.47 -10.60
C PRO A 41 11.98 -6.08 -11.03
N GLU A 42 10.78 -5.68 -10.64
CA GLU A 42 10.27 -4.31 -10.82
C GLU A 42 10.93 -3.34 -9.85
N ASP A 43 10.74 -2.03 -10.04
CA ASP A 43 11.32 -1.07 -9.09
C ASP A 43 10.73 -1.25 -7.69
N GLY A 44 11.58 -1.08 -6.68
CA GLY A 44 11.23 -1.42 -5.30
C GLY A 44 11.35 -2.90 -4.95
N TRP A 45 11.71 -3.79 -5.89
CA TRP A 45 11.92 -5.22 -5.65
C TRP A 45 13.38 -5.64 -5.83
N LYS A 46 13.77 -6.72 -5.14
CA LYS A 46 15.07 -7.38 -5.28
C LYS A 46 14.87 -8.86 -5.58
N ARG A 47 15.40 -9.29 -6.72
CA ARG A 47 15.43 -10.70 -7.16
C ARG A 47 16.50 -11.48 -6.42
N ILE A 48 16.08 -12.61 -5.85
CA ILE A 48 16.92 -13.60 -5.22
C ILE A 48 16.80 -14.90 -5.99
N GLU A 49 17.93 -15.35 -6.53
CA GLU A 49 18.01 -16.61 -7.27
C GLU A 49 17.74 -17.81 -6.33
N ASP A 50 17.10 -18.82 -6.88
CA ASP A 50 16.80 -20.11 -6.23
C ASP A 50 18.04 -20.85 -5.70
N SER A 51 19.23 -20.53 -6.19
CA SER A 51 20.53 -21.06 -5.74
C SER A 51 21.06 -20.43 -4.44
N ASN A 52 20.34 -19.50 -3.82
CA ASN A 52 20.75 -18.87 -2.57
C ASN A 52 20.91 -19.91 -1.44
N VAL A 53 22.05 -19.88 -0.75
CA VAL A 53 22.43 -20.84 0.30
C VAL A 53 21.46 -20.90 1.48
N ASN A 54 20.70 -19.83 1.72
CA ASN A 54 19.73 -19.76 2.81
C ASN A 54 18.37 -20.39 2.45
N ILE A 55 18.15 -20.77 1.19
CA ILE A 55 16.97 -21.50 0.74
C ILE A 55 17.20 -22.99 0.98
N GLN A 56 16.31 -23.59 1.78
CA GLN A 56 16.35 -25.02 2.10
C GLN A 56 15.38 -25.78 1.19
N TYR A 57 15.92 -26.78 0.49
CA TYR A 57 15.16 -27.70 -0.34
C TYR A 57 15.05 -29.06 0.37
N LEU A 58 13.83 -29.52 0.62
CA LEU A 58 13.53 -30.71 1.41
C LEU A 58 12.64 -31.69 0.64
N GLY A 59 12.52 -32.92 1.16
CA GLY A 59 11.71 -33.98 0.56
C GLY A 59 12.51 -34.87 -0.38
N GLY A 60 12.35 -34.64 -1.69
CA GLY A 60 13.06 -35.39 -2.74
C GLY A 60 14.48 -34.91 -3.00
N VAL A 61 15.09 -35.45 -4.05
CA VAL A 61 16.35 -34.95 -4.60
C VAL A 61 16.03 -33.76 -5.49
N TRP A 62 16.60 -32.61 -5.14
CA TRP A 62 16.49 -31.38 -5.92
C TRP A 62 17.71 -31.24 -6.84
N GLU A 63 17.45 -30.97 -8.10
CA GLU A 63 18.46 -30.79 -9.14
C GLU A 63 18.28 -29.39 -9.76
N CYS A 64 19.38 -28.70 -9.99
CA CYS A 64 19.38 -27.50 -10.82
C CYS A 64 19.39 -27.93 -12.29
N LYS A 65 18.39 -27.49 -13.06
CA LYS A 65 18.29 -27.79 -14.50
C LYS A 65 18.44 -26.53 -15.33
N GLU A 66 19.27 -26.64 -16.36
CA GLU A 66 19.31 -25.71 -17.48
C GLU A 66 18.16 -26.05 -18.44
N SER A 67 17.40 -25.04 -18.89
CA SER A 67 16.41 -25.27 -19.94
C SER A 67 17.08 -25.40 -21.32
N SER A 68 16.57 -26.27 -22.20
CA SER A 68 17.13 -26.43 -23.55
C SER A 68 16.98 -25.19 -24.43
N ASP A 69 16.06 -24.28 -24.08
CA ASP A 69 15.61 -23.17 -24.93
C ASP A 69 16.04 -21.79 -24.40
N SER A 70 16.57 -21.73 -23.18
CA SER A 70 17.10 -20.53 -22.55
C SER A 70 18.18 -20.91 -21.52
N ALA A 71 19.28 -20.18 -21.43
CA ALA A 71 20.35 -20.39 -20.44
C ALA A 71 19.92 -20.02 -18.99
N ASN A 72 18.66 -20.30 -18.65
CA ASN A 72 18.02 -20.05 -17.37
C ASN A 72 18.00 -21.34 -16.57
N TYR A 73 18.41 -21.22 -15.30
CA TYR A 73 18.54 -22.31 -14.36
C TYR A 73 17.39 -22.28 -13.36
N PHE A 74 16.89 -23.45 -12.97
CA PHE A 74 15.85 -23.58 -11.94
C PHE A 74 16.02 -24.89 -11.18
N HIS A 75 15.65 -24.89 -9.91
CA HIS A 75 15.60 -26.09 -9.10
C HIS A 75 14.31 -26.86 -9.36
N THR A 76 14.45 -28.17 -9.55
CA THR A 76 13.32 -29.10 -9.67
C THR A 76 13.55 -30.36 -8.87
N ALA A 77 12.48 -30.95 -8.34
CA ALA A 77 12.51 -32.25 -7.69
C ALA A 77 11.49 -33.21 -8.31
N GLY A 78 11.82 -34.50 -8.25
CA GLY A 78 10.98 -35.58 -8.73
C GLY A 78 9.58 -35.60 -8.09
N ARG A 79 8.65 -36.23 -8.79
CA ARG A 79 7.22 -36.32 -8.43
C ARG A 79 7.00 -36.99 -7.07
N ASN A 80 6.79 -36.20 -6.04
CA ASN A 80 6.40 -36.65 -4.70
C ASN A 80 5.70 -35.51 -3.93
N ASP A 81 4.88 -35.88 -2.94
CA ASP A 81 4.06 -34.97 -2.13
C ASP A 81 4.76 -34.47 -0.86
N LYS A 82 6.08 -34.66 -0.77
CA LYS A 82 6.91 -34.29 0.39
C LYS A 82 7.93 -33.21 0.06
N ASN A 83 7.95 -32.73 -1.18
CA ASN A 83 8.86 -31.67 -1.61
C ASN A 83 8.47 -30.36 -0.93
N GLU A 84 9.43 -29.72 -0.28
CA GLU A 84 9.22 -28.43 0.38
C GLU A 84 10.39 -27.48 0.08
N VAL A 85 10.11 -26.19 0.03
CA VAL A 85 11.10 -25.12 -0.03
C VAL A 85 10.88 -24.18 1.13
N LYS A 86 11.93 -23.93 1.92
CA LYS A 86 11.84 -23.17 3.16
C LYS A 86 12.92 -22.11 3.26
N PHE A 87 12.53 -20.92 3.69
CA PHE A 87 13.43 -19.80 3.93
C PHE A 87 12.75 -18.77 4.81
N ASN A 88 13.54 -17.87 5.39
CA ASN A 88 13.02 -16.63 5.94
C ASN A 88 13.38 -15.47 5.01
N PHE A 89 12.63 -14.38 5.06
CA PHE A 89 12.95 -13.15 4.34
C PHE A 89 12.67 -11.92 5.21
N THR A 90 13.33 -10.80 4.92
CA THR A 90 13.00 -9.50 5.54
C THR A 90 12.35 -8.56 4.54
N GLY A 91 11.45 -7.72 5.03
CA GLY A 91 10.74 -6.69 4.25
C GLY A 91 9.23 -6.78 4.44
N ASP A 92 8.49 -5.98 3.69
CA ASP A 92 7.03 -5.83 3.74
C ASP A 92 6.31 -6.52 2.57
N LYS A 93 7.05 -7.24 1.73
CA LYS A 93 6.50 -7.86 0.52
C LYS A 93 7.31 -9.04 -0.01
N ILE A 94 6.65 -9.93 -0.72
CA ILE A 94 7.23 -11.11 -1.35
C ILE A 94 6.48 -11.50 -2.63
N ARG A 95 7.24 -11.93 -3.65
CA ARG A 95 6.75 -12.65 -4.83
C ARG A 95 7.50 -13.95 -5.03
N LEU A 96 6.82 -14.93 -5.61
CA LEU A 96 7.44 -16.18 -6.05
C LEU A 96 7.40 -16.27 -7.57
N ILE A 97 8.56 -16.62 -8.13
CA ILE A 97 8.75 -16.80 -9.55
C ILE A 97 9.01 -18.27 -9.81
N MET A 98 8.14 -18.90 -10.61
CA MET A 98 8.19 -20.33 -10.87
C MET A 98 7.82 -20.64 -12.33
N PRO A 99 8.29 -21.76 -12.89
CA PRO A 99 7.86 -22.22 -14.20
C PRO A 99 6.43 -22.80 -14.15
N TYR A 100 5.63 -22.50 -15.17
CA TYR A 100 4.46 -23.30 -15.52
C TYR A 100 4.85 -24.40 -16.49
N HIS A 101 4.28 -25.59 -16.29
CA HIS A 101 4.44 -26.72 -17.21
C HIS A 101 3.33 -27.76 -17.01
N PRO A 102 2.89 -28.50 -18.06
CA PRO A 102 1.83 -29.51 -17.90
C PRO A 102 2.19 -30.69 -16.98
N GLU A 103 3.48 -30.86 -16.68
CA GLU A 103 3.98 -31.95 -15.82
C GLU A 103 4.41 -31.51 -14.41
N VAL A 104 4.39 -30.20 -14.11
CA VAL A 104 4.65 -29.74 -12.73
C VAL A 104 3.36 -29.84 -11.90
N THR A 105 3.52 -29.77 -10.59
CA THR A 105 2.40 -29.95 -9.67
C THR A 105 1.29 -28.90 -9.86
N SER A 106 0.03 -29.35 -9.72
CA SER A 106 -1.14 -28.49 -9.60
C SER A 106 -1.50 -28.12 -8.17
N SER A 107 -0.71 -28.57 -7.18
CA SER A 107 -0.97 -28.40 -5.76
C SER A 107 0.23 -27.78 -5.05
N VAL A 108 0.28 -26.46 -5.02
CA VAL A 108 1.26 -25.70 -4.23
C VAL A 108 0.56 -25.00 -3.08
N SER A 109 1.12 -25.12 -1.87
CA SER A 109 0.72 -24.36 -0.68
C SER A 109 1.87 -23.49 -0.21
N VAL A 110 1.70 -22.17 -0.26
CA VAL A 110 2.65 -21.20 0.30
C VAL A 110 2.14 -20.76 1.65
N ILE A 111 3.00 -20.84 2.65
CA ILE A 111 2.69 -20.52 4.04
C ILE A 111 3.65 -19.42 4.49
N VAL A 112 3.14 -18.19 4.58
CA VAL A 112 3.90 -17.05 5.12
C VAL A 112 3.33 -16.73 6.50
N ASP A 113 4.15 -16.81 7.54
CA ASP A 113 3.74 -16.57 8.93
C ASP A 113 2.47 -17.30 9.37
N ASN A 114 2.37 -18.58 8.98
CA ASN A 114 1.22 -19.46 9.20
C ASN A 114 -0.05 -19.11 8.40
N VAL A 115 -0.04 -18.07 7.56
CA VAL A 115 -1.10 -17.77 6.60
C VAL A 115 -0.86 -18.57 5.33
N THR A 116 -1.85 -19.39 4.93
CA THR A 116 -1.72 -20.30 3.77
C THR A 116 -2.44 -19.76 2.53
N LYS A 117 -1.77 -19.83 1.38
CA LYS A 117 -2.34 -19.59 0.04
C LYS A 117 -2.02 -20.76 -0.87
N ASN A 118 -2.97 -21.13 -1.71
CA ASN A 118 -2.85 -22.30 -2.59
C ASN A 118 -2.98 -21.89 -4.06
N PHE A 119 -2.21 -22.52 -4.94
CA PHE A 119 -2.28 -22.33 -6.39
C PHE A 119 -1.76 -23.56 -7.15
N SER A 120 -1.91 -23.53 -8.47
CA SER A 120 -1.43 -24.54 -9.41
C SER A 120 -0.25 -23.99 -10.20
N LEU A 121 0.71 -24.85 -10.58
CA LEU A 121 1.73 -24.55 -11.59
C LEU A 121 1.47 -25.28 -12.92
N GLN A 122 0.43 -26.12 -12.96
CA GLN A 122 0.15 -27.03 -14.08
C GLN A 122 -0.60 -26.32 -15.21
N TYR A 123 0.13 -25.51 -15.97
CA TYR A 123 -0.37 -24.78 -17.15
C TYR A 123 0.51 -25.03 -18.38
N ALA A 124 0.17 -24.41 -19.51
CA ALA A 124 1.02 -24.42 -20.69
C ALA A 124 2.44 -23.90 -20.36
N ASN A 125 3.45 -24.51 -21.00
CA ASN A 125 4.85 -24.23 -20.70
C ASN A 125 5.14 -22.71 -20.76
N LYS A 126 5.56 -22.14 -19.64
CA LYS A 126 5.90 -20.72 -19.50
C LYS A 126 6.95 -20.57 -18.40
N ARG A 127 7.99 -19.76 -18.63
CA ARG A 127 9.14 -19.58 -17.73
C ARG A 127 9.06 -18.24 -16.99
N MET A 128 9.75 -18.15 -15.86
CA MET A 128 9.85 -16.94 -15.03
C MET A 128 8.48 -16.33 -14.75
N VAL A 129 7.51 -17.14 -14.31
CA VAL A 129 6.14 -16.68 -14.12
C VAL A 129 5.97 -16.16 -12.70
N LEU A 130 5.37 -14.98 -12.54
CA LEU A 130 4.89 -14.52 -11.24
C LEU A 130 3.71 -15.38 -10.81
N VAL A 131 3.88 -16.24 -9.81
CA VAL A 131 2.85 -17.22 -9.39
C VAL A 131 2.18 -16.87 -8.07
N TYR A 132 2.83 -16.01 -7.28
CA TYR A 132 2.35 -15.58 -5.98
C TYR A 132 2.90 -14.18 -5.66
N GLU A 133 2.09 -13.36 -5.01
CA GLU A 133 2.44 -12.03 -4.53
C GLU A 133 1.71 -11.73 -3.22
N ASN A 134 2.40 -11.05 -2.31
CA ASN A 134 1.82 -10.42 -1.14
C ASN A 134 2.61 -9.14 -0.82
N GLU A 135 1.95 -7.99 -0.85
CA GLU A 135 2.53 -6.66 -0.59
C GLU A 135 2.02 -6.02 0.73
N ASP A 136 1.08 -6.70 1.41
CA ASP A 136 0.41 -6.17 2.61
C ASP A 136 0.87 -6.92 3.87
N ILE A 137 2.19 -7.07 4.05
CA ILE A 137 2.78 -7.63 5.28
C ILE A 137 3.65 -6.60 5.99
N SER A 138 3.74 -6.68 7.31
CA SER A 138 4.55 -5.75 8.11
C SER A 138 6.02 -5.85 7.73
N SER A 139 6.76 -4.75 7.64
CA SER A 139 8.20 -4.81 7.35
C SER A 139 8.98 -5.45 8.51
N GLN A 140 9.17 -6.78 8.50
CA GLN A 140 9.90 -7.54 9.53
C GLN A 140 10.59 -8.75 8.93
N GLU A 141 11.11 -9.66 9.76
CA GLU A 141 11.48 -11.02 9.31
C GLU A 141 10.23 -11.92 9.26
N HIS A 142 10.07 -12.64 8.16
CA HIS A 142 8.96 -13.55 7.89
C HIS A 142 9.48 -14.96 7.64
N SER A 143 8.70 -15.96 8.04
CA SER A 143 8.95 -17.35 7.68
C SER A 143 8.13 -17.73 6.44
N CYS A 144 8.76 -18.41 5.47
CA CYS A 144 8.09 -18.92 4.28
C CYS A 144 8.32 -20.43 4.15
N ASP A 145 7.22 -21.18 4.07
CA ASP A 145 7.20 -22.63 3.83
C ASP A 145 6.33 -22.93 2.61
N ILE A 146 6.95 -23.42 1.54
CA ILE A 146 6.30 -23.75 0.28
C ILE A 146 6.24 -25.27 0.16
N LYS A 147 5.03 -25.81 0.08
CA LYS A 147 4.80 -27.24 -0.03
C LYS A 147 4.28 -27.60 -1.40
N PHE A 148 4.87 -28.63 -1.99
CA PHE A 148 4.48 -29.16 -3.29
C PHE A 148 3.81 -30.52 -3.07
N GLY A 149 2.49 -30.55 -3.21
CA GLY A 149 1.69 -31.77 -3.14
C GLY A 149 1.46 -32.40 -4.51
N GLY A 150 0.62 -33.43 -4.56
CA GLY A 150 0.21 -34.09 -5.81
C GLY A 150 1.31 -34.95 -6.44
N ASP A 151 1.15 -35.27 -7.72
CA ASP A 151 1.97 -36.22 -8.50
C ASP A 151 2.80 -35.56 -9.62
N GLY A 152 2.89 -34.22 -9.63
CA GLY A 152 3.72 -33.45 -10.57
C GLY A 152 5.11 -33.13 -10.03
N TYR A 153 5.99 -32.64 -10.90
CA TYR A 153 7.32 -32.14 -10.48
C TYR A 153 7.18 -30.88 -9.62
N ALA A 154 8.03 -30.76 -8.60
CA ALA A 154 8.22 -29.50 -7.87
C ALA A 154 9.24 -28.63 -8.60
N VAL A 155 9.05 -27.31 -8.59
CA VAL A 155 9.90 -26.34 -9.30
C VAL A 155 10.00 -25.02 -8.53
N MET A 156 11.16 -24.37 -8.60
CA MET A 156 11.44 -23.04 -8.06
C MET A 156 12.41 -22.33 -9.00
N ASP A 157 12.19 -21.05 -9.31
CA ASP A 157 13.05 -20.26 -10.20
C ASP A 157 13.70 -19.11 -9.43
N ALA A 158 12.89 -18.29 -8.76
CA ALA A 158 13.40 -17.19 -7.96
C ALA A 158 12.36 -16.61 -6.99
N ILE A 159 12.79 -15.69 -6.15
CA ILE A 159 11.98 -14.96 -5.18
C ILE A 159 12.24 -13.47 -5.38
N ASP A 160 11.20 -12.63 -5.47
CA ASP A 160 11.37 -11.18 -5.31
C ASP A 160 10.95 -10.77 -3.90
N ILE A 161 11.76 -9.94 -3.24
CA ILE A 161 11.47 -9.36 -1.91
C ILE A 161 11.66 -7.84 -1.94
N ASP A 162 11.41 -7.16 -0.82
CA ASP A 162 11.72 -5.74 -0.70
C ASP A 162 13.17 -5.42 -1.13
N LYS A 163 13.38 -4.26 -1.75
CA LYS A 163 14.68 -3.82 -2.28
C LYS A 163 15.79 -3.81 -1.23
N ASN A 164 15.44 -3.56 0.03
CA ASN A 164 16.35 -3.53 1.17
C ASN A 164 16.37 -4.86 1.95
N GLY A 165 15.56 -5.84 1.54
CA GLY A 165 15.41 -7.13 2.18
C GLY A 165 16.56 -8.11 1.93
N GLU A 166 16.56 -9.18 2.71
CA GLU A 166 17.47 -10.32 2.61
C GLU A 166 16.77 -11.65 2.87
N ILE A 167 17.28 -12.73 2.26
CA ILE A 167 16.88 -14.11 2.58
C ILE A 167 17.75 -14.62 3.73
N LYS A 168 17.13 -15.23 4.72
CA LYS A 168 17.76 -15.80 5.92
C LYS A 168 17.48 -17.31 6.04
N PRO A 169 18.34 -18.06 6.76
CA PRO A 169 18.06 -19.45 7.06
C PRO A 169 16.67 -19.61 7.66
N TYR A 170 15.95 -20.66 7.25
CA TYR A 170 14.61 -20.91 7.74
C TYR A 170 14.58 -21.04 9.27
N ASN A 171 13.74 -20.23 9.90
CA ASN A 171 13.36 -20.36 11.28
C ASN A 171 11.84 -20.12 11.38
N LYS A 172 11.09 -21.17 11.68
CA LYS A 172 9.64 -21.07 11.87
C LYS A 172 9.27 -20.36 13.17
N ASP A 173 10.11 -20.54 14.19
CA ASP A 173 9.89 -19.99 15.52
C ASP A 173 10.51 -18.59 15.59
N LEU A 174 10.06 -17.71 14.69
CA LEU A 174 10.32 -16.30 14.83
C LEU A 174 9.65 -15.79 16.10
N PRO A 175 10.28 -14.88 16.86
CA PRO A 175 9.55 -14.17 17.88
C PRO A 175 8.32 -13.56 17.21
N ILE A 176 7.13 -13.85 17.72
CA ILE A 176 5.90 -13.23 17.23
C ILE A 176 6.02 -11.75 17.59
N ILE A 177 6.54 -10.95 16.68
CA ILE A 177 6.58 -9.50 16.87
C ILE A 177 5.17 -9.02 16.60
N LYS A 178 4.54 -8.59 17.69
CA LYS A 178 3.20 -8.04 17.63
C LYS A 178 3.33 -6.53 17.60
N THR A 179 2.59 -5.91 16.71
CA THR A 179 2.41 -4.46 16.71
C THR A 179 1.93 -4.02 18.10
N ILE A 180 2.66 -3.08 18.69
CA ILE A 180 2.34 -2.50 19.98
C ILE A 180 1.63 -1.17 19.77
N LEU A 181 2.17 -0.26 18.97
CA LEU A 181 1.48 0.99 18.60
C LEU A 181 1.03 0.92 17.16
N ASN A 182 -0.23 1.25 16.89
CA ASN A 182 -0.77 1.21 15.53
C ASN A 182 -1.71 2.39 15.25
N VAL A 183 -1.93 2.68 13.98
CA VAL A 183 -2.99 3.59 13.52
C VAL A 183 -4.09 2.76 12.85
N GLU A 184 -5.34 2.97 13.23
CA GLU A 184 -6.50 2.23 12.71
C GLU A 184 -7.57 3.23 12.22
N PRO A 185 -7.65 3.52 10.91
CA PRO A 185 -8.70 4.37 10.34
C PRO A 185 -10.10 3.83 10.66
N GLU A 186 -11.03 4.71 11.02
CA GLU A 186 -12.45 4.34 11.14
C GLU A 186 -13.05 3.97 9.77
N LYS A 187 -12.45 4.49 8.69
CA LYS A 187 -12.72 4.12 7.30
C LYS A 187 -11.40 4.03 6.52
N ASN A 188 -11.18 2.93 5.82
CA ASN A 188 -10.00 2.75 4.96
C ASN A 188 -10.18 3.39 3.57
N LYS A 189 -11.40 3.80 3.22
CA LYS A 189 -11.73 4.51 1.97
C LYS A 189 -12.56 5.74 2.27
N ILE A 190 -12.18 6.87 1.69
CA ILE A 190 -12.87 8.17 1.80
C ILE A 190 -12.94 8.85 0.45
N LYS A 191 -13.84 9.81 0.29
CA LYS A 191 -13.89 10.67 -0.90
C LYS A 191 -12.93 11.86 -0.77
N LEU A 192 -12.54 12.44 -1.90
CA LEU A 192 -11.85 13.74 -1.89
C LEU A 192 -12.65 14.77 -1.07
N ASN A 193 -11.96 15.53 -0.22
CA ASN A 193 -12.50 16.46 0.78
C ASN A 193 -13.28 15.85 1.96
N GLU A 194 -13.50 14.53 2.01
CA GLU A 194 -14.06 13.86 3.18
C GLU A 194 -13.03 13.84 4.34
N THR A 195 -13.54 13.93 5.56
CA THR A 195 -12.74 13.81 6.79
C THR A 195 -12.89 12.42 7.39
N VAL A 196 -11.81 11.91 7.99
CA VAL A 196 -11.79 10.62 8.69
C VAL A 196 -10.97 10.71 9.97
N SER A 197 -11.43 10.00 11.00
CA SER A 197 -10.65 9.76 12.20
C SER A 197 -9.89 8.44 12.08
N ALA A 198 -8.63 8.44 12.50
CA ALA A 198 -7.83 7.24 12.67
C ALA A 198 -7.40 7.10 14.14
N ASN A 199 -7.67 5.94 14.71
CA ASN A 199 -7.37 5.66 16.11
C ASN A 199 -5.89 5.33 16.25
N LEU A 200 -5.15 6.12 17.03
CA LEU A 200 -3.88 5.67 17.59
C LEU A 200 -4.18 4.66 18.69
N THR A 201 -3.72 3.44 18.54
CA THR A 201 -4.00 2.32 19.45
C THR A 201 -2.72 1.76 20.03
N ILE A 202 -2.85 1.16 21.21
CA ILE A 202 -1.83 0.34 21.84
C ILE A 202 -2.39 -1.06 22.09
N ASP A 203 -1.60 -2.10 21.82
CA ASP A 203 -1.96 -3.49 22.05
C ASP A 203 -0.72 -4.33 22.38
N ASN A 204 -0.92 -5.60 22.73
CA ASN A 204 0.15 -6.61 22.90
C ASN A 204 1.22 -6.24 23.93
N ILE A 205 0.91 -5.30 24.82
CA ILE A 205 1.71 -4.87 25.96
C ILE A 205 0.76 -4.52 27.11
N LYS A 206 1.27 -4.58 28.34
CA LYS A 206 0.51 -4.33 29.58
C LYS A 206 1.26 -3.39 30.50
N ASP A 207 0.54 -2.91 31.51
CA ASP A 207 0.99 -1.99 32.53
C ASP A 207 1.50 -0.64 31.99
N ILE A 208 1.14 -0.24 30.76
CA ILE A 208 1.66 0.99 30.15
C ILE A 208 0.89 2.22 30.62
N ALA A 209 1.63 3.20 31.15
CA ALA A 209 1.09 4.42 31.73
C ALA A 209 1.37 5.68 30.88
N ALA A 210 2.36 5.65 29.99
CA ALA A 210 2.71 6.78 29.13
C ALA A 210 3.37 6.35 27.82
N GLU A 211 3.20 7.18 26.79
CA GLU A 211 3.70 6.96 25.44
C GLU A 211 4.29 8.25 24.83
N ASP A 212 5.39 8.14 24.08
CA ASP A 212 5.93 9.17 23.16
C ASP A 212 5.97 8.57 21.76
N VAL A 213 5.15 9.13 20.86
CA VAL A 213 4.85 8.53 19.55
C VAL A 213 5.21 9.52 18.45
N ARG A 214 5.92 9.05 17.41
CA ARG A 214 6.18 9.81 16.18
C ARG A 214 5.48 9.16 15.01
N ILE A 215 4.72 9.96 14.28
CA ILE A 215 3.91 9.52 13.15
C ILE A 215 4.30 10.34 11.92
N LYS A 216 4.45 9.68 10.77
CA LYS A 216 4.49 10.33 9.46
C LYS A 216 3.19 10.06 8.73
N TYR A 217 2.73 11.04 7.97
CA TYR A 217 1.59 10.87 7.09
C TYR A 217 1.87 11.49 5.72
N ASP A 218 1.23 10.96 4.68
CA ASP A 218 1.32 11.53 3.34
C ASP A 218 0.59 12.89 3.27
N ASN A 219 1.33 13.97 3.51
CA ASN A 219 0.82 15.35 3.47
C ASN A 219 0.51 15.85 2.06
N THR A 220 0.82 15.08 1.01
CA THR A 220 0.41 15.42 -0.36
C THR A 220 -1.03 15.00 -0.63
N LYS A 221 -1.56 14.05 0.16
CA LYS A 221 -2.92 13.51 0.00
C LYS A 221 -3.81 13.67 1.22
N LEU A 222 -3.24 13.82 2.41
CA LEU A 222 -3.96 14.03 3.66
C LEU A 222 -3.57 15.37 4.29
N GLN A 223 -4.56 16.08 4.82
CA GLN A 223 -4.37 17.22 5.70
C GLN A 223 -4.68 16.79 7.14
N PHE A 224 -3.75 16.97 8.07
CA PHE A 224 -4.02 16.76 9.50
C PHE A 224 -4.84 17.92 10.07
N LEU A 225 -6.01 17.59 10.63
CA LEU A 225 -6.95 18.56 11.22
C LEU A 225 -6.77 18.71 12.73
N GLY A 226 -6.07 17.78 13.37
CA GLY A 226 -5.85 17.78 14.82
C GLY A 226 -6.13 16.43 15.46
N ALA A 227 -5.97 16.37 16.78
CA ALA A 227 -6.21 15.17 17.55
C ALA A 227 -7.28 15.39 18.63
N THR A 228 -8.06 14.34 18.90
CA THR A 228 -9.10 14.33 19.91
C THR A 228 -8.72 13.35 21.02
N GLU A 229 -8.76 13.83 22.27
CA GLU A 229 -8.53 12.99 23.45
C GLU A 229 -9.66 11.97 23.60
N VAL A 230 -9.31 10.78 24.09
CA VAL A 230 -10.27 9.78 24.55
C VAL A 230 -10.33 9.77 26.07
N ASP A 231 -11.43 9.27 26.62
CA ASP A 231 -11.59 9.18 28.07
C ASP A 231 -10.45 8.39 28.71
N GLY A 232 -10.00 8.87 29.87
CA GLY A 232 -8.92 8.22 30.60
C GLY A 232 -7.50 8.47 30.08
N ILE A 233 -7.31 8.98 28.87
CA ILE A 233 -5.99 9.34 28.33
C ILE A 233 -5.85 10.87 28.23
N LYS A 234 -4.65 11.38 28.42
CA LYS A 234 -4.31 12.81 28.28
C LYS A 234 -3.30 13.00 27.16
N LEU A 235 -3.58 13.89 26.22
CA LEU A 235 -2.60 14.42 25.27
C LEU A 235 -1.81 15.52 25.97
N VAL A 236 -0.62 15.16 26.45
CA VAL A 236 0.27 16.04 27.20
C VAL A 236 0.99 17.01 26.26
N LYS A 237 1.41 16.53 25.09
CA LYS A 237 2.06 17.34 24.06
C LYS A 237 1.58 16.94 22.67
N ASN A 238 1.28 17.96 21.87
CA ASN A 238 1.07 17.86 20.44
C ASN A 238 2.09 18.77 19.74
N ASP A 239 3.16 18.18 19.19
CA ASP A 239 4.15 18.86 18.34
C ASP A 239 3.93 18.41 16.90
N ALA A 240 2.88 18.94 16.29
CA ALA A 240 2.49 18.65 14.91
C ALA A 240 3.18 19.59 13.92
N LYS A 241 3.77 19.01 12.90
CA LYS A 241 4.28 19.67 11.70
C LYS A 241 3.57 19.06 10.49
N ASP A 242 3.63 19.76 9.37
CA ASP A 242 3.09 19.21 8.14
C ASP A 242 3.85 17.92 7.76
N GLY A 243 3.11 16.83 7.54
CA GLY A 243 3.64 15.48 7.30
C GLY A 243 4.25 14.72 8.50
N GLU A 244 4.49 15.38 9.65
CA GLU A 244 5.15 14.75 10.80
C GLU A 244 4.49 15.15 12.13
N LEU A 245 4.14 14.18 12.97
CA LEU A 245 3.55 14.39 14.29
C LEU A 245 4.45 13.83 15.38
N ARG A 246 4.59 14.54 16.50
CA ARG A 246 5.08 13.97 17.77
C ARG A 246 4.05 14.20 18.87
N LEU A 247 3.61 13.11 19.49
CA LEU A 247 2.54 13.08 20.47
C LEU A 247 3.05 12.45 21.77
N ILE A 248 2.85 13.14 22.90
CA ILE A 248 3.14 12.58 24.23
C ILE A 248 1.83 12.40 24.98
N LEU A 249 1.61 11.19 25.45
CA LEU A 249 0.38 10.72 26.05
C LEU A 249 0.62 10.19 27.47
N ALA A 250 -0.39 10.30 28.31
CA ALA A 250 -0.35 9.73 29.65
C ALA A 250 -1.74 9.24 30.09
N SER A 251 -1.77 8.10 30.76
CA SER A 251 -2.95 7.54 31.41
C SER A 251 -3.33 8.37 32.65
N LYS A 252 -4.60 8.74 32.77
CA LYS A 252 -5.15 9.51 33.91
C LYS A 252 -5.45 8.59 35.08
N GLY A 253 -4.42 8.23 35.85
CA GLY A 253 -4.52 7.40 37.04
C GLY A 253 -4.56 5.90 36.75
N ALA A 254 -4.43 5.08 37.80
CA ALA A 254 -4.21 3.63 37.69
C ALA A 254 -5.31 2.88 36.91
N ALA A 255 -6.58 3.32 37.01
CA ALA A 255 -7.69 2.70 36.29
C ALA A 255 -7.59 2.85 34.76
N ASN A 256 -6.71 3.73 34.27
CA ASN A 256 -6.55 4.02 32.85
C ASN A 256 -5.24 3.49 32.27
N VAL A 257 -4.40 2.84 33.07
CA VAL A 257 -3.21 2.11 32.60
C VAL A 257 -3.64 1.04 31.58
N VAL A 258 -2.80 0.83 30.58
CA VAL A 258 -3.06 -0.09 29.47
C VAL A 258 -2.84 -1.54 29.93
N GLU A 259 -3.91 -2.33 29.97
CA GLU A 259 -3.88 -3.76 30.34
C GLU A 259 -4.18 -4.72 29.17
N ALA A 260 -4.73 -4.16 28.10
CA ALA A 260 -5.16 -4.84 26.88
C ALA A 260 -5.29 -3.78 25.76
N LYS A 261 -5.65 -4.21 24.54
CA LYS A 261 -5.89 -3.31 23.40
C LYS A 261 -6.70 -2.08 23.83
N LYS A 262 -6.16 -0.89 23.56
CA LYS A 262 -6.76 0.38 23.93
C LYS A 262 -6.53 1.44 22.87
N THR A 263 -7.57 2.23 22.58
CA THR A 263 -7.40 3.48 21.83
C THR A 263 -6.81 4.54 22.74
N LEU A 264 -5.75 5.20 22.29
CA LEU A 264 -5.05 6.24 23.03
C LEU A 264 -5.47 7.65 22.61
N LEU A 265 -5.74 7.85 21.32
CA LEU A 265 -6.04 9.15 20.74
C LEU A 265 -6.74 8.97 19.39
N LYS A 266 -7.60 9.91 19.00
CA LYS A 266 -8.13 9.98 17.63
C LYS A 266 -7.37 11.04 16.83
N LEU A 267 -6.82 10.67 15.70
CA LEU A 267 -6.15 11.56 14.74
C LEU A 267 -7.12 11.89 13.62
N ASN A 268 -7.39 13.17 13.37
CA ASN A 268 -8.37 13.58 12.37
C ASN A 268 -7.66 14.06 11.11
N PHE A 269 -8.05 13.52 9.96
CA PHE A 269 -7.49 13.84 8.65
C PHE A 269 -8.59 14.25 7.67
N LYS A 270 -8.20 14.99 6.62
CA LYS A 270 -9.01 15.29 5.44
C LYS A 270 -8.29 14.81 4.19
N GLY A 271 -8.99 14.12 3.28
CA GLY A 271 -8.45 13.80 1.96
C GLY A 271 -8.36 15.08 1.09
N ILE A 272 -7.17 15.42 0.61
CA ILE A 272 -6.90 16.61 -0.22
C ILE A 272 -6.39 16.29 -1.62
N ALA A 273 -5.97 15.05 -1.87
CA ALA A 273 -5.67 14.53 -3.19
C ALA A 273 -5.95 13.03 -3.27
N ALA A 274 -6.18 12.56 -4.50
CA ALA A 274 -6.57 11.19 -4.79
C ALA A 274 -5.44 10.17 -4.61
N GLY A 275 -5.81 8.92 -4.35
CA GLY A 275 -4.91 7.77 -4.26
C GLY A 275 -4.70 7.31 -2.82
N ASP A 276 -3.76 6.38 -2.64
CA ASP A 276 -3.46 5.79 -1.35
C ASP A 276 -2.51 6.69 -0.54
N ALA A 277 -2.90 6.99 0.68
CA ALA A 277 -2.16 7.82 1.63
C ALA A 277 -1.77 6.99 2.85
N LEU A 278 -0.46 6.91 3.11
CA LEU A 278 0.10 6.19 4.26
C LEU A 278 0.05 7.07 5.52
N VAL A 279 -0.28 6.45 6.65
CA VAL A 279 -0.10 6.98 8.00
C VAL A 279 0.68 5.96 8.81
N ASP A 280 1.90 6.30 9.19
CA ASP A 280 2.93 5.37 9.68
C ASP A 280 3.46 5.80 11.05
N VAL A 281 3.38 4.91 12.04
CA VAL A 281 4.03 5.11 13.35
C VAL A 281 5.52 4.82 13.19
N THR A 282 6.30 5.83 12.86
CA THR A 282 7.75 5.66 12.65
C THR A 282 8.55 5.35 13.91
N LYS A 283 8.09 5.78 15.10
CA LYS A 283 8.76 5.52 16.39
C LYS A 283 7.77 5.51 17.55
N GLY A 284 8.00 4.62 18.51
CA GLY A 284 7.29 4.60 19.78
C GLY A 284 8.23 4.42 20.95
N ARG A 285 7.90 5.04 22.08
CA ARG A 285 8.47 4.75 23.39
C ARG A 285 7.34 4.62 24.39
N VAL A 286 7.45 3.64 25.28
CA VAL A 286 6.44 3.33 26.29
C VAL A 286 7.09 3.21 27.67
N SER A 287 6.31 3.51 28.71
CA SER A 287 6.73 3.33 30.10
C SER A 287 5.61 2.77 30.96
N ASP A 288 5.97 1.90 31.92
CA ASP A 288 5.06 1.43 32.96
C ASP A 288 4.84 2.46 34.09
N GLY A 289 5.61 3.55 34.09
CA GLY A 289 5.57 4.57 35.15
C GLY A 289 6.19 4.12 36.49
N ILE A 290 6.89 2.98 36.52
CA ILE A 290 7.47 2.37 37.73
C ILE A 290 8.96 2.06 37.51
N THR A 291 9.29 1.18 36.56
CA THR A 291 10.65 0.67 36.32
C THR A 291 11.01 0.51 34.85
N MET A 292 10.03 0.32 33.98
CA MET A 292 10.22 0.13 32.55
C MET A 292 10.07 1.46 31.82
N GLU A 293 11.08 1.79 31.02
CA GLU A 293 10.98 2.70 29.88
C GLU A 293 11.72 2.01 28.73
N LYS A 294 11.03 1.83 27.60
CA LYS A 294 11.65 1.18 26.44
C LYS A 294 11.24 1.84 25.13
N ASP A 295 12.20 1.94 24.23
CA ASP A 295 11.93 2.20 22.83
C ASP A 295 11.32 0.94 22.19
N LEU A 296 10.33 1.14 21.34
CA LEU A 296 9.76 0.10 20.49
C LEU A 296 10.63 -0.07 19.24
N THR A 297 10.70 -1.29 18.73
CA THR A 297 11.31 -1.56 17.41
C THR A 297 10.38 -1.11 16.29
N ASP A 298 10.92 -0.98 15.07
CA ASP A 298 10.12 -0.61 13.89
C ASP A 298 8.96 -1.59 13.69
N ASP A 299 9.21 -2.91 13.79
CA ASP A 299 8.20 -3.98 13.71
C ASP A 299 7.10 -3.93 14.81
N GLN A 300 7.34 -3.19 15.90
CA GLN A 300 6.35 -2.97 16.97
C GLN A 300 5.51 -1.72 16.74
N CYS A 301 5.78 -0.98 15.66
CA CYS A 301 5.05 0.19 15.25
C CYS A 301 4.37 -0.09 13.90
N GLY A 302 3.05 0.13 13.87
CA GLY A 302 2.22 -0.20 12.71
C GLY A 302 1.93 1.01 11.83
N GLN A 303 1.30 0.73 10.70
CA GLN A 303 0.90 1.70 9.71
C GLN A 303 -0.50 1.39 9.20
N ALA A 304 -1.13 2.37 8.57
CA ALA A 304 -2.37 2.19 7.84
C ALA A 304 -2.39 3.00 6.55
N THR A 305 -3.14 2.47 5.58
CA THR A 305 -3.41 3.15 4.32
C THR A 305 -4.85 3.65 4.32
N ILE A 306 -5.03 4.91 3.94
CA ILE A 306 -6.34 5.51 3.66
C ILE A 306 -6.38 5.76 2.14
N THR A 307 -7.31 5.12 1.44
CA THR A 307 -7.56 5.36 0.02
C THR A 307 -8.48 6.55 -0.15
N ILE A 308 -8.04 7.57 -0.89
CA ILE A 308 -8.87 8.72 -1.26
C ILE A 308 -9.36 8.53 -2.70
N ASP A 309 -10.63 8.21 -2.84
CA ASP A 309 -11.25 8.05 -4.14
C ASP A 309 -11.53 9.42 -4.77
N ASN A 310 -11.10 9.55 -6.02
CA ASN A 310 -11.47 10.65 -6.90
C ASN A 310 -12.62 10.26 -7.82
N GLU A 311 -13.57 9.45 -7.34
CA GLU A 311 -14.85 9.36 -8.02
C GLU A 311 -15.32 10.79 -8.21
N ALA A 312 -15.26 11.25 -9.47
CA ALA A 312 -15.34 12.66 -9.79
C ALA A 312 -16.60 13.19 -9.14
N LEU A 313 -16.43 14.07 -8.16
CA LEU A 313 -17.50 14.99 -7.85
C LEU A 313 -17.69 15.75 -9.17
N ALA A 314 -18.77 15.43 -9.89
CA ALA A 314 -19.07 16.06 -11.16
C ALA A 314 -19.48 17.50 -10.85
N ASP A 315 -18.49 18.34 -10.57
CA ASP A 315 -18.67 19.74 -10.26
C ASP A 315 -19.58 20.40 -11.30
N VAL A 316 -20.53 21.21 -10.83
CA VAL A 316 -21.65 21.67 -11.65
C VAL A 316 -21.14 22.46 -12.83
N ASN A 317 -20.23 23.40 -12.59
CA ASN A 317 -19.70 24.28 -13.65
C ASN A 317 -18.38 23.79 -14.29
N LYS A 318 -17.81 22.68 -13.78
CA LYS A 318 -16.57 22.03 -14.24
C LYS A 318 -15.30 22.88 -14.01
N ASP A 319 -15.30 23.80 -13.06
CA ASP A 319 -14.11 24.52 -12.61
C ASP A 319 -13.34 23.80 -11.50
N GLY A 320 -13.93 22.72 -10.97
CA GLY A 320 -13.33 21.85 -9.97
C GLY A 320 -13.59 22.28 -8.53
N GLN A 321 -14.51 23.22 -8.29
CA GLN A 321 -14.85 23.74 -6.98
C GLN A 321 -16.34 23.99 -6.80
N PHE A 322 -16.95 23.36 -5.79
CA PHE A 322 -18.32 23.72 -5.39
C PHE A 322 -18.33 25.06 -4.66
N THR A 323 -18.97 26.05 -5.26
CA THR A 323 -19.16 27.41 -4.76
C THR A 323 -20.63 27.81 -4.83
N LEU A 324 -20.94 29.04 -4.43
CA LEU A 324 -22.30 29.58 -4.58
C LEU A 324 -22.75 29.66 -6.05
N LEU A 325 -21.80 29.68 -7.01
CA LEU A 325 -22.14 29.66 -8.43
C LEU A 325 -22.79 28.34 -8.82
N ASP A 326 -22.28 27.21 -8.33
CA ASP A 326 -22.78 25.86 -8.60
C ASP A 326 -24.20 25.68 -8.07
N LEU A 327 -24.43 26.09 -6.81
CA LEU A 327 -25.77 26.11 -6.23
C LEU A 327 -26.72 27.04 -7.02
N GLY A 328 -26.19 28.16 -7.51
CA GLY A 328 -26.95 29.10 -8.33
C GLY A 328 -27.30 28.59 -9.73
N ILE A 329 -26.47 27.72 -10.31
CA ILE A 329 -26.73 27.08 -11.61
C ILE A 329 -27.88 26.08 -11.44
N ASP A 330 -27.80 25.15 -10.49
CA ASP A 330 -28.87 24.17 -10.26
C ASP A 330 -30.16 24.85 -9.81
N GLY A 331 -30.06 25.85 -8.92
CA GLY A 331 -31.22 26.65 -8.51
C GLY A 331 -31.88 27.42 -9.65
N ARG A 332 -31.10 27.83 -10.68
CA ARG A 332 -31.63 28.48 -11.89
C ARG A 332 -32.34 27.48 -12.82
N HIS A 333 -31.84 26.26 -12.90
CA HIS A 333 -32.29 25.22 -13.82
C HIS A 333 -33.16 24.14 -13.16
N TYR A 334 -33.65 24.40 -11.94
CA TYR A 334 -34.46 23.46 -11.18
C TYR A 334 -35.64 22.89 -11.98
N SER A 335 -35.83 21.57 -11.93
CA SER A 335 -36.81 20.80 -12.73
C SER A 335 -36.61 20.77 -14.26
N GLU A 336 -35.54 21.36 -14.80
CA GLU A 336 -35.15 21.12 -16.21
C GLU A 336 -34.56 19.71 -16.37
N ASP A 337 -34.53 19.19 -17.61
CA ASP A 337 -33.88 17.92 -17.91
C ASP A 337 -32.34 18.11 -17.89
N PRO A 338 -31.59 17.48 -16.97
CA PRO A 338 -30.14 17.64 -16.87
C PRO A 338 -29.39 17.39 -18.19
N THR A 339 -29.91 16.49 -19.03
CA THR A 339 -29.27 16.11 -20.30
C THR A 339 -29.27 17.23 -21.34
N THR A 340 -30.12 18.25 -21.15
CA THR A 340 -30.19 19.42 -22.03
C THR A 340 -29.12 20.47 -21.72
N LEU A 341 -28.50 20.40 -20.53
CA LEU A 341 -27.53 21.36 -20.03
C LEU A 341 -26.10 20.82 -20.14
N THR A 342 -25.66 20.43 -21.33
CA THR A 342 -24.37 19.74 -21.55
C THR A 342 -23.12 20.49 -21.05
N GLN A 343 -23.25 21.80 -20.87
CA GLN A 343 -22.20 22.65 -20.31
C GLN A 343 -22.01 22.47 -18.79
N TYR A 344 -23.04 21.99 -18.09
CA TYR A 344 -23.07 21.79 -16.65
C TYR A 344 -23.23 20.32 -16.27
N ASN A 345 -22.98 19.98 -15.01
CA ASN A 345 -23.29 18.70 -14.39
C ASN A 345 -24.32 18.94 -13.28
N THR A 346 -25.61 19.05 -13.63
CA THR A 346 -26.67 19.48 -12.70
C THR A 346 -27.42 18.32 -12.02
N ASP A 347 -27.07 17.06 -12.33
CA ASP A 347 -27.63 15.84 -11.71
C ASP A 347 -26.56 15.26 -10.79
N ILE A 348 -26.30 15.97 -9.70
CA ILE A 348 -25.25 15.67 -8.73
C ILE A 348 -25.62 14.40 -7.95
N VAL A 349 -26.90 14.27 -7.59
CA VAL A 349 -27.48 13.06 -7.03
C VAL A 349 -28.14 12.28 -8.17
N VAL A 350 -27.33 11.53 -8.92
CA VAL A 350 -27.70 10.82 -10.16
C VAL A 350 -29.06 10.13 -10.11
N ASN A 351 -30.10 10.87 -10.45
CA ASN A 351 -31.50 10.46 -10.43
C ASN A 351 -32.26 10.94 -11.68
N LYS A 352 -31.56 11.62 -12.60
CA LYS A 352 -32.06 12.19 -13.86
C LYS A 352 -33.00 13.38 -13.69
N ALA A 353 -32.91 14.07 -12.56
CA ALA A 353 -33.62 15.31 -12.28
C ALA A 353 -32.63 16.39 -11.79
N ILE A 354 -33.09 17.63 -11.78
CA ILE A 354 -32.45 18.74 -11.04
C ILE A 354 -33.43 19.08 -9.93
N ASP A 355 -33.16 18.61 -8.72
CA ASP A 355 -34.11 18.66 -7.61
C ASP A 355 -33.48 19.03 -6.25
N ASP A 356 -34.24 18.86 -5.17
CA ASP A 356 -33.82 19.24 -3.83
C ASP A 356 -32.63 18.40 -3.32
N ASP A 357 -32.47 17.17 -3.80
CA ASP A 357 -31.36 16.30 -3.42
C ASP A 357 -30.04 16.85 -3.99
N ASP A 358 -30.06 17.36 -5.23
CA ASP A 358 -28.91 18.02 -5.86
C ASP A 358 -28.50 19.29 -5.11
N LEU A 359 -29.46 20.17 -4.84
CA LEU A 359 -29.22 21.43 -4.12
C LEU A 359 -28.65 21.17 -2.72
N THR A 360 -29.20 20.19 -2.00
CA THR A 360 -28.73 19.78 -0.68
C THR A 360 -27.29 19.29 -0.77
N LYS A 361 -27.00 18.44 -1.76
CA LYS A 361 -25.66 17.86 -1.95
C LYS A 361 -24.62 18.91 -2.32
N ILE A 362 -24.95 19.87 -3.19
CA ILE A 362 -24.09 21.00 -3.52
C ILE A 362 -23.79 21.83 -2.27
N GLY A 363 -24.78 22.10 -1.43
CA GLY A 363 -24.60 22.82 -0.17
C GLY A 363 -23.59 22.13 0.77
N GLU A 364 -23.65 20.81 0.89
CA GLU A 364 -22.66 20.02 1.65
C GLU A 364 -21.24 20.17 1.07
N TYR A 365 -21.11 20.10 -0.26
CA TYR A 365 -19.82 20.25 -0.92
C TYR A 365 -19.25 21.67 -0.79
N MET A 366 -20.09 22.70 -0.85
CA MET A 366 -19.67 24.09 -0.59
C MET A 366 -19.10 24.27 0.81
N LEU A 367 -19.74 23.72 1.84
CA LEU A 367 -19.29 23.85 3.24
C LEU A 367 -17.97 23.10 3.51
N THR A 368 -17.68 22.07 2.73
CA THR A 368 -16.43 21.30 2.84
C THR A 368 -15.31 21.83 1.93
N ASN A 369 -15.60 22.78 1.03
CA ASN A 369 -14.63 23.40 0.15
C ASN A 369 -13.75 24.44 0.90
N PRO A 370 -12.44 24.17 1.12
CA PRO A 370 -11.56 25.07 1.87
C PRO A 370 -11.25 26.40 1.15
N ASN A 371 -11.52 26.47 -0.15
CA ASN A 371 -11.32 27.67 -0.97
C ASN A 371 -12.56 28.56 -1.01
N TYR A 372 -13.74 28.04 -0.65
CA TYR A 372 -14.97 28.81 -0.54
C TYR A 372 -15.03 29.49 0.85
N LYS A 373 -14.43 30.68 0.94
CA LYS A 373 -14.41 31.51 2.16
C LYS A 373 -15.40 32.66 2.00
N PHE A 374 -16.33 32.79 2.95
CA PHE A 374 -17.28 33.90 3.04
C PHE A 374 -17.24 34.57 4.41
#